data_AF-A0AAW7DUW9-F1
#
_entry.id   AF-A0AAW7DUW9-F1
#
_cell.length_a   1.000
_cell.length_b   1.000
_cell.length_c   1.000
_cell.angle_alpha   90.00
_cell.angle_beta   90.00
_cell.angle_gamma   90.00
#
_symmetry.space_group_name_H-M   'P 1'
#
loop_
_entity.id
_entity.type
_entity.pdbx_description
1 polymer ?
#
loop_
_entity_poly.entity_id
_entity_poly.type
_entity_poly.pdbx_seq_one_letter_code
_entity_poly.pdbx_strand_id
1 'polypeptide(L)'
;MSHLNTRTPSGDDVTQRSDMKPAFSNDLFEHVLQEDNLSAAWKRVRANKGAAGIDGMTIDEFPAWVRSGHWKALKQQLVTGCYQPAPVRRVEIAKPDGGTRQLGIPTVTDRVIQQAI
;
A
#
# COMPACT_ATOMS: atom_id res chain seq x y z
N MET A 1 39.75 36.54 19.06
CA MET A 1 38.72 36.00 18.13
C MET A 1 38.65 34.50 18.38
N SER A 2 37.46 34.04 18.73
CA SER A 2 37.11 32.75 19.33
C SER A 2 37.41 31.54 18.45
N HIS A 3 38.06 30.53 19.02
CA HIS A 3 38.21 29.20 18.44
C HIS A 3 36.82 28.55 18.27
N LEU A 4 36.45 28.20 17.03
CA LEU A 4 35.29 27.34 16.78
C LEU A 4 35.62 25.93 17.27
N ASN A 5 34.91 25.48 18.30
CA ASN A 5 34.95 24.12 18.81
C ASN A 5 34.00 23.27 17.97
N THR A 6 34.48 22.70 16.85
CA THR A 6 33.71 21.71 16.08
C THR A 6 33.84 20.34 16.75
N ARG A 7 32.96 20.07 17.72
CA ARG A 7 32.72 18.70 18.19
C ARG A 7 31.94 17.96 17.11
N THR A 8 32.61 17.07 16.39
CA THR A 8 32.00 16.04 15.55
C THR A 8 31.18 15.11 16.46
N PRO A 9 29.90 14.81 16.16
CA PRO A 9 29.14 13.88 16.97
C PRO A 9 29.67 12.46 16.74
N SER A 10 30.30 11.87 17.77
CA SER A 10 30.55 10.43 17.82
C SER A 10 29.19 9.75 17.91
N GLY A 11 28.92 8.76 17.06
CA GLY A 11 27.62 8.05 16.98
C GLY A 11 27.24 7.24 18.22
N ASP A 12 27.84 7.53 19.37
CA ASP A 12 27.62 6.88 20.66
C ASP A 12 26.49 7.55 21.47
N ASP A 13 26.03 8.74 21.05
CA ASP A 13 24.91 9.45 21.69
C ASP A 13 23.56 8.99 21.11
N VAL A 14 23.34 7.67 21.11
CA VAL A 14 22.01 7.11 20.87
C VAL A 14 21.30 7.04 22.22
N THR A 15 20.63 8.13 22.60
CA THR A 15 19.56 8.03 23.59
C THR A 15 18.47 7.17 22.97
N GLN A 16 18.57 5.85 23.16
CA GLN A 16 17.55 4.91 22.73
C GLN A 16 16.26 5.31 23.45
N ARG A 17 15.21 5.65 22.71
CA ARG A 17 13.91 5.99 23.29
C ARG A 17 13.47 4.83 24.17
N SER A 18 13.53 5.02 25.49
CA SER A 18 13.17 4.02 26.50
C SER A 18 11.66 3.80 26.58
N ASP A 19 10.87 4.77 26.14
CA ASP A 19 9.41 4.65 26.01
C ASP A 19 9.07 3.90 24.72
N MET A 20 8.89 2.58 24.81
CA MET A 20 8.19 1.77 23.79
C MET A 20 6.68 2.04 23.82
N LYS A 21 6.27 3.30 23.72
CA LYS A 21 4.89 3.58 23.32
C LYS A 21 4.82 3.25 21.84
N PRO A 22 3.94 2.33 21.41
CA PRO A 22 3.81 2.09 19.98
C PRO A 22 3.45 3.43 19.33
N ALA A 23 4.09 3.74 18.21
CA ALA A 23 3.86 5.00 17.50
C ALA A 23 2.39 5.15 17.05
N PHE A 24 1.65 4.04 17.07
CA PHE A 24 0.26 3.90 16.68
C PHE A 24 -0.51 3.04 17.69
N SER A 25 -1.82 3.17 17.69
CA SER A 25 -2.74 2.33 18.46
C SER A 25 -2.69 0.87 17.98
N ASN A 26 -3.04 -0.06 18.88
CA ASN A 26 -3.01 -1.51 18.59
C ASN A 26 -4.11 -1.95 17.60
N ASP A 27 -5.03 -1.05 17.23
CA ASP A 27 -6.21 -1.28 16.39
C ASP A 27 -6.05 -0.76 14.94
N LEU A 28 -4.82 -0.45 14.51
CA LEU A 28 -4.55 0.12 13.18
C LEU A 28 -5.09 -0.77 12.05
N PHE A 29 -4.99 -2.09 12.19
CA PHE A 29 -5.50 -3.02 11.18
C PHE A 29 -7.03 -3.01 11.08
N GLU A 30 -7.73 -2.82 12.19
CA GLU A 30 -9.18 -2.66 12.19
C GLU A 30 -9.58 -1.37 11.45
N HIS A 31 -8.82 -0.29 11.63
CA HIS A 31 -9.01 0.96 10.90
C HIS A 31 -8.79 0.80 9.39
N VAL A 32 -7.78 0.03 8.96
CA VAL A 32 -7.56 -0.28 7.54
C VAL A 32 -8.80 -0.90 6.91
N LEU A 33 -9.50 -1.79 7.64
CA LEU A 33 -10.65 -2.54 7.15
C LEU A 33 -12.02 -1.85 7.37
N GLN A 34 -12.05 -0.66 7.96
CA GLN A 34 -13.27 0.13 8.09
C GLN A 34 -13.88 0.45 6.72
N GLU A 35 -15.22 0.39 6.64
CA GLU A 35 -15.93 0.57 5.38
C GLU A 35 -15.68 1.95 4.76
N ASP A 36 -15.65 3.01 5.57
CA ASP A 36 -15.38 4.37 5.11
C ASP A 36 -13.96 4.51 4.54
N ASN A 37 -12.97 3.89 5.18
CA ASN A 37 -11.58 3.91 4.70
C ASN A 37 -11.45 3.14 3.38
N LEU A 38 -12.03 1.95 3.29
CA LEU A 38 -12.03 1.15 2.06
C LEU A 38 -12.79 1.83 0.92
N SER A 39 -13.88 2.53 1.21
CA SER A 39 -14.62 3.35 0.24
C SER A 39 -13.78 4.53 -0.26
N ALA A 40 -13.06 5.22 0.64
CA ALA A 40 -12.13 6.28 0.27
C ALA A 40 -10.95 5.74 -0.55
N ALA A 41 -10.39 4.59 -0.18
CA ALA A 41 -9.32 3.93 -0.91
C ALA A 41 -9.77 3.53 -2.32
N TRP A 42 -10.97 2.93 -2.45
CA TRP A 42 -11.55 2.62 -3.74
C TRP A 42 -11.73 3.85 -4.63
N LYS A 43 -12.25 4.96 -4.09
CA LYS A 43 -12.41 6.21 -4.84
C LYS A 43 -11.07 6.70 -5.40
N ARG A 44 -9.99 6.64 -4.62
CA ARG A 44 -8.63 7.00 -5.07
C ARG A 44 -8.12 6.05 -6.15
N VAL A 45 -8.26 4.73 -5.97
CA VAL A 45 -7.85 3.73 -6.97
C VAL A 45 -8.60 3.93 -8.28
N ARG A 46 -9.91 4.17 -8.23
CA ARG A 46 -10.73 4.46 -9.41
C ARG A 46 -10.31 5.75 -10.11
N ALA A 47 -10.01 6.81 -9.37
CA ALA A 47 -9.55 8.09 -9.92
C ALA A 47 -8.17 7.97 -10.59
N ASN A 48 -7.27 7.18 -10.01
CA ASN A 48 -5.93 6.91 -10.55
C ASN A 48 -5.97 6.03 -11.82
N LYS A 49 -7.11 5.38 -12.10
CA LYS A 49 -7.29 4.45 -13.22
C LYS A 49 -6.20 3.36 -13.17
N GLY A 50 -5.58 3.07 -14.31
CA GLY A 50 -4.54 2.06 -14.43
C GLY A 50 -5.07 0.75 -15.01
N ALA A 51 -4.16 0.00 -15.62
CA ALA A 51 -4.49 -1.25 -16.26
C ALA A 51 -4.82 -2.35 -15.23
N ALA A 52 -5.43 -3.42 -15.72
CA ALA A 52 -5.69 -4.62 -14.94
C ALA A 52 -4.38 -5.26 -14.43
N GLY A 53 -4.49 -5.97 -13.30
CA GLY A 53 -3.40 -6.78 -12.77
C GLY A 53 -3.22 -8.07 -13.56
N ILE A 54 -2.61 -9.08 -12.91
CA ILE A 54 -2.38 -10.40 -13.53
C ILE A 54 -3.68 -11.20 -13.71
N ASP A 55 -4.70 -10.88 -12.91
CA ASP A 55 -6.04 -11.46 -12.92
C ASP A 55 -6.95 -10.92 -14.02
N GLY A 56 -6.52 -9.88 -14.74
CA GLY A 56 -7.28 -9.28 -15.84
C GLY A 56 -8.47 -8.41 -15.42
N MET A 57 -8.81 -8.36 -14.12
CA MET A 57 -9.93 -7.54 -13.64
C MET A 57 -9.63 -6.04 -13.81
N THR A 58 -10.54 -5.36 -14.48
CA THR A 58 -10.50 -3.91 -14.70
C THR A 58 -11.13 -3.13 -13.56
N ILE A 59 -10.89 -1.81 -13.53
CA ILE A 59 -11.54 -0.89 -12.59
C ILE A 59 -13.07 -0.92 -12.74
N ASP A 60 -13.60 -1.10 -13.95
CA ASP A 60 -15.03 -1.06 -14.19
C ASP A 60 -15.75 -2.35 -13.76
N GLU A 61 -15.05 -3.48 -13.76
CA GLU A 61 -15.56 -4.78 -13.29
C GLU A 61 -15.54 -4.92 -11.76
N PHE A 62 -14.62 -4.23 -11.08
CA PHE A 62 -14.42 -4.36 -9.64
C PHE A 62 -15.71 -4.17 -8.80
N PRO A 63 -16.58 -3.17 -9.04
CA PRO A 63 -17.83 -3.04 -8.30
C PRO A 63 -18.77 -4.25 -8.45
N ALA A 64 -18.82 -4.90 -9.61
CA ALA A 64 -19.62 -6.11 -9.81
C ALA A 64 -19.00 -7.31 -9.05
N TRP A 65 -17.68 -7.44 -9.09
CA TRP A 65 -16.93 -8.45 -8.33
C TRP A 65 -17.10 -8.31 -6.81
N VAL A 66 -17.18 -7.07 -6.29
CA VAL A 66 -17.48 -6.84 -4.87
C VAL A 66 -18.90 -7.30 -4.54
N ARG A 67 -19.89 -6.97 -5.39
CA ARG A 67 -21.30 -7.34 -5.21
C ARG A 67 -21.55 -8.85 -5.31
N SER A 68 -20.70 -9.60 -6.02
CA SER A 68 -20.80 -11.06 -6.09
C SER A 68 -20.37 -11.77 -4.79
N GLY A 69 -19.90 -11.02 -3.78
CA GLY A 69 -19.59 -11.54 -2.46
C GLY A 69 -18.14 -11.96 -2.26
N HIS A 70 -17.29 -11.94 -3.30
CA HIS A 70 -15.87 -12.29 -3.19
C HIS A 70 -15.12 -11.40 -2.19
N TRP A 71 -15.51 -10.13 -2.08
CA TRP A 71 -14.94 -9.20 -1.12
C TRP A 71 -15.09 -9.66 0.33
N LYS A 72 -16.20 -10.33 0.67
CA LYS A 72 -16.43 -10.86 2.02
C LYS A 72 -15.40 -11.96 2.36
N ALA A 73 -15.14 -12.86 1.42
CA ALA A 73 -14.13 -13.90 1.59
C ALA A 73 -12.72 -13.31 1.72
N LEU A 74 -12.39 -12.32 0.88
CA LEU A 74 -11.11 -11.62 0.95
C LEU A 74 -10.91 -10.91 2.30
N LYS A 75 -11.94 -10.20 2.79
CA LYS A 75 -11.91 -9.57 4.13
C LYS A 75 -11.66 -10.59 5.23
N GLN A 76 -12.27 -11.77 5.14
CA GLN A 76 -12.01 -12.84 6.11
C GLN A 76 -10.55 -13.27 6.09
N GLN A 77 -9.96 -13.45 4.90
CA GLN A 77 -8.54 -13.79 4.77
C GLN A 77 -7.61 -12.72 5.36
N LEU A 78 -7.95 -11.44 5.20
CA LEU A 78 -7.21 -10.34 5.82
C LEU A 78 -7.29 -10.42 7.35
N VAL A 79 -8.48 -10.59 7.91
CA VAL A 79 -8.70 -10.71 9.37
C VAL A 79 -8.00 -11.94 9.95
N THR A 80 -7.99 -13.07 9.25
CA THR A 80 -7.30 -14.29 9.73
C THR A 80 -5.80 -14.30 9.43
N GLY A 81 -5.26 -13.27 8.76
CA GLY A 81 -3.85 -13.20 8.37
C GLY A 81 -3.43 -14.21 7.29
N CYS A 82 -4.39 -14.80 6.57
CA CYS A 82 -4.13 -15.77 5.50
C CYS A 82 -4.16 -15.14 4.09
N TYR A 83 -4.38 -13.84 3.98
CA TYR A 83 -4.36 -13.14 2.71
C TYR A 83 -2.98 -13.19 2.06
N GLN A 84 -2.92 -13.63 0.81
CA GLN A 84 -1.72 -13.60 -0.02
C GLN A 84 -1.96 -12.64 -1.19
N PRO A 85 -1.23 -11.52 -1.26
CA PRO A 85 -1.30 -10.61 -2.40
C PRO A 85 -0.95 -11.34 -3.69
N ALA A 86 -1.62 -10.98 -4.79
CA ALA A 86 -1.31 -11.57 -6.08
C ALA A 86 0.03 -11.03 -6.63
N PRO A 87 0.75 -11.82 -7.45
CA PRO A 87 1.95 -11.32 -8.11
C PRO A 87 1.61 -10.14 -9.03
N VAL A 88 2.49 -9.13 -9.05
CA VAL A 88 2.32 -7.95 -9.91
C VAL A 88 2.52 -8.32 -11.38
N ARG A 89 1.65 -7.82 -12.26
CA ARG A 89 1.81 -7.99 -13.71
C ARG A 89 2.92 -7.10 -14.23
N ARG A 90 3.91 -7.68 -14.91
CA ARG A 90 5.00 -6.94 -15.54
C ARG A 90 4.56 -6.37 -16.87
N VAL A 91 4.85 -5.09 -17.10
CA VAL A 91 4.73 -4.44 -18.41
C VAL A 91 5.93 -3.56 -18.67
N GLU A 92 6.32 -3.46 -19.93
CA GLU A 92 7.34 -2.52 -20.39
C GLU A 92 6.65 -1.37 -21.10
N ILE A 93 6.97 -0.14 -20.70
CA ILE A 93 6.53 1.07 -21.39
C ILE A 93 7.75 1.82 -21.92
N ALA A 94 7.66 2.35 -23.14
CA ALA A 94 8.72 3.18 -23.69
C ALA A 94 8.88 4.48 -22.89
N LYS A 95 10.12 4.91 -22.66
CA LYS A 95 10.40 6.26 -22.17
C LYS A 95 10.45 7.24 -23.34
N PRO A 96 10.12 8.53 -23.14
CA PRO A 96 10.20 9.54 -24.19
C PRO A 96 11.60 9.66 -24.80
N ASP A 97 12.65 9.52 -23.97
CA ASP A 97 14.05 9.75 -24.36
C ASP A 97 14.78 8.46 -24.80
N GLY A 98 14.05 7.37 -24.99
CA GLY A 98 14.60 6.05 -25.34
C GLY A 98 14.72 5.08 -24.17
N GLY A 99 14.73 3.79 -24.50
CA GLY A 99 14.70 2.69 -23.53
C GLY A 99 13.30 2.38 -22.95
N THR A 100 13.23 1.43 -22.04
CA THR A 100 11.98 0.95 -21.43
C THR A 100 11.93 1.23 -19.92
N ARG A 101 10.73 1.40 -19.38
CA ARG A 101 10.43 1.38 -17.95
C ARG A 101 9.62 0.12 -17.66
N GLN A 102 10.17 -0.73 -16.81
CA GLN A 102 9.45 -1.89 -16.29
C GLN A 102 8.51 -1.42 -15.18
N LEU A 103 7.22 -1.68 -15.33
CA LEU A 103 6.21 -1.46 -14.30
C LEU A 103 5.72 -2.80 -13.75
N GLY A 104 5.40 -2.80 -12.46
CA GLY A 104 4.61 -3.85 -11.82
C GLY A 104 3.20 -3.30 -11.56
N ILE A 105 2.18 -3.97 -12.08
CA ILE A 105 0.79 -3.57 -11.92
C ILE A 105 0.10 -4.58 -10.99
N PRO A 106 -0.21 -4.22 -9.74
CA PRO A 106 -0.98 -5.07 -8.84
C PRO A 106 -2.43 -5.25 -9.34
N THR A 107 -3.12 -6.26 -8.81
CA THR A 107 -4.58 -6.44 -9.03
C THR A 107 -5.37 -5.27 -8.46
N VAL A 108 -6.61 -5.08 -8.90
CA VAL A 108 -7.45 -3.98 -8.36
C VAL A 108 -7.69 -4.17 -6.86
N THR A 109 -7.91 -5.41 -6.41
CA THR A 109 -8.06 -5.75 -4.99
C THR A 109 -6.82 -5.36 -4.19
N ASP A 110 -5.63 -5.71 -4.67
CA ASP A 110 -4.38 -5.35 -3.99
C ASP A 110 -4.19 -3.84 -3.92
N ARG A 111 -4.51 -3.11 -4.99
CA ARG A 111 -4.41 -1.63 -4.99
C ARG A 111 -5.35 -1.00 -3.97
N VAL A 112 -6.56 -1.53 -3.81
CA VAL A 112 -7.53 -1.02 -2.81
C VAL A 112 -7.02 -1.26 -1.40
N ILE A 113 -6.48 -2.44 -1.11
CA ILE A 113 -5.92 -2.78 0.21
C ILE A 113 -4.69 -1.94 0.50
N GLN A 114 -3.76 -1.83 -0.46
CA GLN A 114 -2.55 -1.01 -0.32
C GLN A 114 -2.87 0.47 -0.12
N GLN A 115 -3.91 0.99 -0.78
CA GLN A 115 -4.33 2.37 -0.63
C GLN A 115 -5.04 2.65 0.71
N ALA A 116 -5.54 1.60 1.38
CA ALA A 116 -6.19 1.66 2.68
C ALA A 116 -5.19 1.60 3.85
N ILE A 117 -3.95 1.17 3.60
CA ILE A 117 -2.80 1.17 4.52
C ILE A 117 -2.12 2.55 4.46
#